data_AF-A0A535HRL7-F1
#
_entry.id   AF-A0A535HRL7-F1
#
_cell.length_a   1.000
_cell.length_b   1.000
_cell.length_c   1.000
_cell.angle_alpha   90.00
_cell.angle_beta   90.00
_cell.angle_gamma   90.00
#
_symmetry.space_group_name_H-M   'P 1'
#
loop_
_entity.id
_entity.type
_entity.pdbx_description
1 polymer ?
#
loop_
_entity_poly.entity_id
_entity_poly.type
_entity_poly.pdbx_seq_one_letter_code
_entity_poly.pdbx_strand_id
1 'polypeptide(L)'
;MHDGLVTIRPTFTYPIGRRRDIDNACTGVLKASLDALVRGKWLADDSSEYVRLEPPLVHVEPGVRMLVLEFETSDGAMEGR
;
A
#
# COMPACT_ATOMS: atom_id res chain seq x y z
N MET A 1 2.84 -5.29 20.45
CA MET A 1 2.62 -4.63 19.14
C MET A 1 1.25 -4.00 19.25
N HIS A 2 1.13 -2.73 18.90
CA HIS A 2 -0.16 -2.05 18.97
C HIS A 2 -1.04 -2.59 17.85
N ASP A 3 -2.15 -3.21 18.20
CA ASP A 3 -3.18 -3.63 17.26
C ASP A 3 -3.94 -2.37 16.81
N GLY A 4 -3.44 -1.73 15.75
CA GLY A 4 -3.98 -0.50 15.20
C GLY A 4 -4.35 -0.67 13.73
N LEU A 5 -5.41 0.01 13.29
CA LEU A 5 -5.77 0.06 11.88
C LEU A 5 -4.70 0.84 11.12
N VAL A 6 -4.16 0.24 10.05
CA VAL A 6 -3.21 0.87 9.14
C VAL A 6 -3.93 1.28 7.87
N THR A 7 -3.81 2.55 7.47
CA THR A 7 -4.24 3.01 6.14
C THR A 7 -3.04 3.08 5.22
N ILE A 8 -3.14 2.48 4.03
CA ILE A 8 -2.08 2.43 3.03
C ILE A 8 -2.53 3.16 1.78
N ARG A 9 -1.73 4.12 1.32
CA ARG A 9 -1.90 4.82 0.04
C ARG A 9 -0.80 4.40 -0.95
N PRO A 10 -1.10 3.52 -1.90
CA PRO A 10 -0.12 3.10 -2.91
C PRO A 10 -0.03 4.09 -4.07
N THR A 11 1.20 4.44 -4.44
CA THR A 11 1.50 5.28 -5.62
C THR A 11 2.41 4.51 -6.58
N PHE A 12 1.93 4.32 -7.81
CA PHE A 12 2.65 3.62 -8.88
C PHE A 12 3.18 4.64 -9.90
N THR A 13 4.49 4.66 -10.13
CA THR A 13 5.12 5.44 -11.21
C THR A 13 5.62 4.50 -12.30
N TYR A 14 5.15 4.71 -13.54
CA TYR A 14 5.52 3.88 -14.70
C TYR A 14 6.35 4.66 -15.74
N PRO A 15 7.31 3.99 -16.41
CA PRO A 15 8.27 4.68 -17.28
C PRO A 15 7.72 5.10 -18.64
N ILE A 16 6.57 4.55 -19.07
CA ILE A 16 5.97 4.79 -20.41
C ILE A 16 4.46 4.62 -20.30
N GLY A 17 3.68 5.48 -20.97
CA GLY A 17 2.23 5.38 -21.13
C GLY A 17 1.75 4.21 -21.99
N ARG A 18 2.49 3.09 -22.01
CA ARG A 18 1.96 1.86 -22.60
C ARG A 18 0.77 1.44 -21.76
N ARG A 19 -0.38 1.42 -22.41
CA ARG A 19 -1.64 0.80 -21.97
C ARG A 19 -1.41 -0.71 -21.79
N ARG A 20 -0.59 -1.09 -20.81
CA ARG A 20 -0.71 -2.40 -20.16
C ARG A 20 -2.03 -2.36 -19.39
N ASP A 21 -2.59 -3.51 -19.04
CA ASP A 21 -3.67 -3.56 -18.07
C ASP A 21 -3.11 -3.07 -16.73
N ILE A 22 -3.08 -1.74 -16.57
CA ILE A 22 -2.54 -1.03 -15.40
C ILE A 22 -3.27 -1.56 -14.17
N ASP A 23 -4.56 -1.89 -14.30
CA ASP A 23 -5.38 -2.48 -13.25
C ASP A 23 -4.84 -3.84 -12.77
N ASN A 24 -4.49 -4.74 -13.70
CA ASN A 24 -3.93 -6.06 -13.37
C ASN A 24 -2.51 -5.94 -12.79
N ALA A 25 -1.70 -5.04 -13.34
CA ALA A 25 -0.35 -4.78 -12.85
C ALA A 25 -0.36 -4.16 -11.44
N CYS A 26 -1.21 -3.16 -11.20
CA CYS A 26 -1.38 -2.52 -9.90
C CYS A 26 -1.87 -3.53 -8.87
N THR A 27 -2.87 -4.35 -9.21
CA THR A 27 -3.42 -5.36 -8.29
C THR A 27 -2.39 -6.43 -7.92
N GLY A 28 -1.68 -6.98 -8.91
CA GLY A 28 -0.67 -8.02 -8.67
C GLY A 28 0.54 -7.52 -7.88
N VAL A 29 1.03 -6.32 -8.20
CA VAL A 29 2.15 -5.69 -7.48
C VAL A 29 1.74 -5.28 -6.07
N LEU A 30 0.52 -4.78 -5.88
CA LEU A 30 0.00 -4.43 -4.55
C LEU A 30 -0.08 -5.65 -3.65
N LYS A 31 -0.62 -6.77 -4.14
CA LYS A 31 -0.67 -8.03 -3.39
C LYS A 31 0.72 -8.50 -2.97
N ALA A 32 1.66 -8.53 -3.91
CA ALA A 32 3.04 -8.92 -3.60
C ALA A 32 3.71 -8.00 -2.56
N SER A 33 3.33 -6.72 -2.56
CA SER A 33 3.85 -5.74 -1.60
C SER A 33 3.26 -5.94 -0.20
N LEU A 34 1.96 -6.20 -0.08
CA LEU A 34 1.31 -6.53 1.19
C LEU A 34 1.89 -7.83 1.79
N ASP A 35 2.01 -8.87 0.96
CA ASP A 35 2.67 -10.13 1.33
C ASP A 35 4.09 -9.88 1.89
N ALA A 36 4.86 -8.99 1.27
CA ALA A 36 6.21 -8.65 1.73
C ALA A 36 6.22 -7.92 3.07
N LEU A 37 5.24 -7.04 3.32
CA LEU A 37 5.09 -6.34 4.59
C LEU A 37 4.72 -7.30 5.74
N VAL A 38 3.81 -8.24 5.49
CA VAL A 38 3.48 -9.30 6.45
C VAL A 38 4.69 -10.18 6.74
N ARG A 39 5.39 -10.65 5.69
CA ARG A 39 6.64 -11.44 5.85
C ARG A 39 7.73 -10.66 6.59
N GLY A 40 7.80 -9.35 6.36
CA GLY A 40 8.70 -8.43 7.05
C GLY A 40 8.28 -8.07 8.47
N LYS A 41 7.12 -8.56 8.95
CA LYS A 41 6.53 -8.25 10.27
C LYS A 41 6.19 -6.77 10.49
N TRP A 42 5.97 -6.03 9.40
CA TRP A 42 5.45 -4.67 9.44
C TRP A 42 3.93 -4.64 9.56
N LEU A 43 3.27 -5.68 9.04
CA LEU A 43 1.85 -5.96 9.23
C LEU A 43 1.71 -7.32 9.93
N ALA A 44 0.74 -7.43 10.84
CA ALA A 44 0.39 -8.70 11.46
C ALA A 44 -0.36 -9.62 10.48
N ASP A 45 -1.20 -9.02 9.64
CA ASP A 45 -2.03 -9.64 8.61
C ASP A 45 -2.32 -8.59 7.51
N ASP A 46 -2.54 -9.02 6.27
CA ASP A 46 -3.02 -8.19 5.16
C ASP A 46 -4.56 -8.17 5.02
N SER A 47 -5.26 -8.80 5.98
CA SER A 47 -6.72 -8.77 6.11
C SER A 47 -7.29 -7.34 6.15
N SER A 48 -8.43 -7.14 5.47
CA SER A 48 -9.12 -5.84 5.37
C SER A 48 -9.64 -5.28 6.69
N GLU A 49 -9.63 -6.09 7.76
CA GLU A 49 -10.00 -5.65 9.10
C GLU A 49 -8.90 -4.82 9.78
N TYR A 50 -7.63 -5.03 9.39
CA TYR A 50 -6.46 -4.34 9.96
C TYR A 50 -5.81 -3.39 8.96
N VAL A 51 -6.09 -3.57 7.66
CA VAL A 51 -5.52 -2.78 6.58
C VAL A 51 -6.61 -2.12 5.75
N ARG A 52 -6.64 -0.79 5.74
CA ARG A 52 -7.45 0.00 4.84
C ARG A 52 -6.62 0.41 3.63
N LEU A 53 -7.00 -0.06 2.45
CA LEU A 53 -6.36 0.34 1.19
C LEU A 53 -7.10 1.53 0.59
N GLU A 54 -6.39 2.63 0.36
CA GLU A 54 -6.89 3.73 -0.47
C GLU A 54 -6.75 3.41 -1.97
N PRO A 55 -7.57 4.04 -2.83
CA PRO A 55 -7.43 3.91 -4.27
C PRO A 55 -5.99 4.26 -4.72
N PRO A 56 -5.37 3.45 -5.59
CA PRO A 56 -4.00 3.68 -6.02
C PRO A 56 -3.89 4.94 -6.89
N LEU A 57 -2.86 5.73 -6.63
CA LEU A 57 -2.45 6.82 -7.51
C LEU A 57 -1.50 6.30 -8.58
N VAL A 58 -1.69 6.69 -9.83
CA VAL A 58 -0.85 6.26 -10.95
C VAL A 58 -0.24 7.49 -11.64
N HIS A 59 1.09 7.54 -11.63
CA HIS A 59 1.88 8.54 -12.36
C HIS A 59 2.64 7.88 -13.51
N VAL A 60 2.86 8.65 -14.57
CA VAL A 60 3.68 8.25 -15.71
C VAL A 60 4.82 9.24 -15.85
N GLU A 61 6.03 8.79 -15.57
CA GLU A 61 7.24 9.61 -15.64
C GLU A 61 8.30 8.90 -16.49
N PRO A 62 8.86 9.54 -17.52
CA PRO A 62 9.86 8.91 -18.39
C PRO A 62 11.04 8.33 -17.62
N GLY A 63 11.31 7.03 -17.82
CA GLY A 63 12.50 6.36 -17.29
C GLY A 63 12.43 5.88 -15.85
N VAL A 64 11.33 6.09 -15.13
CA VAL A 64 11.19 5.68 -13.72
C VAL A 64 10.14 4.58 -13.56
N ARG A 65 10.50 3.48 -12.89
CA ARG A 65 9.55 2.51 -12.35
C ARG A 65 9.67 2.50 -10.83
N MET A 66 8.65 2.94 -10.12
CA MET A 66 8.66 3.04 -8.67
C MET A 66 7.29 2.69 -8.08
N LEU A 67 7.29 2.04 -6.92
CA LEU A 67 6.13 1.92 -6.03
C LEU A 67 6.49 2.65 -4.73
N VAL A 68 5.66 3.62 -4.35
CA VAL A 68 5.73 4.27 -3.04
C VAL A 68 4.52 3.82 -2.24
N LEU A 69 4.76 3.34 -1.03
CA LEU A 69 3.72 3.01 -0.07
C LEU A 69 3.79 4.01 1.07
N GLU A 70 2.73 4.80 1.21
CA GLU A 70 2.56 5.70 2.35
C GLU A 70 1.63 5.04 3.36
N PHE A 71 1.96 5.18 4.65
CA PHE A 71 1.24 4.53 5.74
C PHE A 71 0.82 5.57 6.78
N GLU A 72 -0.42 5.47 7.24
CA GLU A 72 -0.93 6.21 8.40
C GLU A 72 -1.45 5.21 9.43
N THR A 73 -0.91 5.28 10.65
CA THR A 73 -1.36 4.46 11.78
C THR A 73 -2.40 5.23 12.57
N SER A 74 -3.57 4.63 12.75
CA SER A 74 -4.52 5.15 13.74
C SER A 74 -4.04 4.71 15.12
N ASP A 75 -3.26 5.55 15.80
CA ASP A 75 -2.97 5.32 17.20
C ASP A 75 -4.30 5.34 17.95
N GLY A 76 -4.70 4.17 18.47
CA GLY A 76 -5.88 4.05 19.31
C GLY A 76 -5.83 5.14 20.37
N ALA A 77 -6.91 5.94 20.43
CA ALA A 77 -7.06 7.05 21.35
C ALA A 77 -6.57 6.65 22.75
N MET A 78 -5.43 7.21 23.16
CA MET A 78 -5.10 7.33 24.56
C MET A 78 -6.00 8.41 25.15
N GLU A 79 -7.26 8.07 25.42
CA GLU A 79 -8.00 8.73 26.50
C GLU A 79 -7.34 8.28 27.81
N GLY A 80 -6.40 9.11 28.27
CA GLY A 80 -5.98 9.08 29.65
C GLY A 80 -7.12 9.55 30.55
N ARG A 81 -7.32 8.76 31.62
CA ARG A 81 -8.06 9.01 32.87
C ARG A 81 -9.45 8.37 32.98
#